data_AF-A0A9Y4JQX8-F1
#
_entry.id   AF-A0A9Y4JQX8-F1
#
_cell.length_a   1.000
_cell.length_b   1.000
_cell.length_c   1.000
_cell.angle_alpha   90.00
_cell.angle_beta   90.00
_cell.angle_gamma   90.00
#
_symmetry.space_group_name_H-M   'P 1'
#
loop_
_entity.id
_entity.type
_entity.pdbx_description
1 polymer ?
#
loop_
_entity_poly.entity_id
_entity_poly.type
_entity_poly.pdbx_seq_one_letter_code
_entity_poly.pdbx_strand_id
1 'polypeptide(L)'
;MSVHLQFSVCRTRELRELLEDEDKISRIVRCSEKLQRLHQAAEKTLVSNQKLAKVSLSQKPNFRDAKLLLAMKYRELEKLRSIVQAKQEQLAEKYSVHYAQWCLQEKINHAEEEFELLVQRFAEGKTALTDFLNSSLSSRRLHYIQSVLLKKLQEMIRREQEAAQRLDVARRVPDQIHSICSLTTAVVFPTCCHRPLLLPLGAHVAQCFQHSLFSSGDEDFLLSGANRRGLRWPTRPVRLQPLKMQQRRHQPAPQ
;
A
#
# COMPACT_ATOMS: atom_id res chain seq x y z
N MET A 1 63.12 3.93 2.50
CA MET A 1 64.21 4.66 1.84
C MET A 1 63.60 5.83 1.06
N SER A 2 63.38 6.96 1.74
CA SER A 2 62.88 8.17 1.07
C SER A 2 64.05 8.79 0.30
N VAL A 3 63.97 8.81 -1.03
CA VAL A 3 65.01 9.42 -1.87
C VAL A 3 64.78 10.92 -1.79
N HIS A 4 65.34 11.54 -0.75
CA HIS A 4 65.40 13.00 -0.67
C HIS A 4 66.45 13.44 -1.70
N LEU A 5 66.00 13.64 -2.95
CA LEU A 5 66.86 14.07 -4.04
C LEU A 5 67.27 15.52 -3.80
N GLN A 6 68.40 15.69 -3.15
CA GLN A 6 69.10 16.96 -3.07
C GLN A 6 69.77 17.23 -4.41
N PHE A 7 69.00 17.67 -5.41
CA PHE A 7 69.51 18.17 -6.69
C PHE A 7 70.51 19.33 -6.50
N SER A 8 70.51 19.96 -5.33
CA SER A 8 71.45 21.00 -4.91
C SER A 8 72.92 20.55 -4.82
N VAL A 9 73.20 19.25 -4.85
CA VAL A 9 74.57 18.69 -4.76
C VAL A 9 75.12 18.26 -6.14
N CYS A 10 74.30 18.26 -7.20
CA CYS A 10 74.70 17.81 -8.53
C CYS A 10 75.46 18.90 -9.31
N ARG A 11 76.52 18.52 -10.03
CA ARG A 11 77.24 19.44 -10.93
C ARG A 11 76.43 19.67 -12.22
N THR A 12 76.65 20.80 -12.90
CA THR A 12 75.87 21.18 -14.10
C THR A 12 75.95 20.16 -15.24
N ARG A 13 77.07 19.43 -15.35
CA ARG A 13 77.21 18.34 -16.33
C ARG A 13 76.35 17.13 -15.98
N GLU A 14 76.33 16.71 -14.72
CA GLU A 14 75.54 15.58 -14.23
C GLU A 14 74.03 15.87 -14.32
N LEU A 15 73.63 17.13 -14.13
CA LEU A 15 72.23 17.53 -14.31
C LEU A 15 71.80 17.47 -15.79
N ARG A 16 72.68 17.82 -16.73
CA ARG A 16 72.40 17.68 -18.17
C ARG A 16 72.31 16.22 -18.60
N GLU A 17 73.25 15.39 -18.15
CA GLU A 17 73.24 13.94 -18.41
C GLU A 17 71.99 13.27 -17.80
N LEU A 18 71.49 13.77 -16.66
CA LEU A 18 70.22 13.32 -16.07
C LEU A 18 69.00 13.81 -16.87
N LEU A 19 69.01 15.06 -17.36
CA LEU A 19 67.93 15.61 -18.18
C LEU A 19 67.81 14.93 -19.56
N GLU A 20 68.91 14.39 -20.08
CA GLU A 20 68.92 13.59 -21.31
C GLU A 20 68.49 12.13 -21.08
N ASP A 21 68.44 11.67 -19.83
CA ASP A 21 68.08 10.29 -19.45
C ASP A 21 66.66 10.23 -18.86
N GLU A 22 65.67 10.16 -19.75
CA GLU A 22 64.24 10.06 -19.42
C GLU A 22 63.89 8.86 -18.53
N ASP A 23 64.64 7.76 -18.62
CA ASP A 23 64.42 6.57 -17.81
C ASP A 23 64.84 6.80 -16.35
N LYS A 24 65.97 7.48 -16.13
CA LYS A 24 66.39 7.91 -14.78
C LYS A 24 65.42 8.90 -14.18
N ILE A 25 64.94 9.88 -14.95
CA ILE A 25 63.92 10.85 -14.49
C ILE A 25 62.63 10.10 -14.13
N SER A 26 62.14 9.22 -15.00
CA SER A 26 60.93 8.42 -14.78
C SER A 26 61.05 7.54 -13.53
N ARG A 27 62.22 6.95 -13.29
CA ARG A 27 62.50 6.15 -12.09
C ARG A 27 62.48 7.01 -10.83
N ILE A 28 63.12 8.19 -10.86
CA ILE A 28 63.08 9.18 -9.77
C ILE A 28 61.64 9.58 -9.45
N VAL A 29 60.84 9.89 -10.46
CA VAL A 29 59.44 10.29 -10.32
C VAL A 29 58.61 9.14 -9.71
N ARG A 30 58.77 7.90 -10.17
CA ARG A 30 58.12 6.72 -9.57
C ARG A 30 58.57 6.45 -8.13
N CYS A 31 59.79 6.83 -7.77
CA CYS A 31 60.31 6.74 -6.41
C CYS A 31 59.87 7.92 -5.52
N SER A 32 59.19 8.94 -6.06
CA SER A 32 58.64 10.04 -5.28
C SER A 32 57.61 9.54 -4.29
N GLU A 33 57.81 9.88 -3.01
CA GLU A 33 56.92 9.47 -1.94
C GLU A 33 55.48 9.95 -2.15
N LYS A 34 55.29 11.14 -2.72
CA LYS A 34 53.97 11.69 -3.04
C LYS A 34 53.24 10.82 -4.07
N LEU A 35 53.94 10.39 -5.12
CA LEU A 35 53.37 9.52 -6.15
C LEU A 35 53.13 8.11 -5.63
N GLN A 36 54.01 7.57 -4.80
CA GLN A 36 53.81 6.26 -4.17
C GLN A 36 52.60 6.25 -3.23
N ARG A 37 52.43 7.28 -2.39
CA ARG A 37 51.24 7.41 -1.52
C ARG A 37 49.95 7.52 -2.32
N LEU A 38 49.95 8.31 -3.41
CA LEU A 38 48.79 8.42 -4.30
C LEU A 38 48.49 7.10 -5.00
N HIS A 39 49.51 6.39 -5.47
CA HIS A 39 49.36 5.07 -6.09
C HIS A 39 48.74 4.07 -5.11
N GLN A 40 49.27 3.98 -3.89
CA GLN A 40 48.72 3.11 -2.84
C GLN A 40 47.27 3.49 -2.48
N ALA A 41 46.94 4.78 -2.44
CA ALA A 41 45.57 5.23 -2.19
C ALA A 41 44.63 4.83 -3.35
N ALA A 42 45.10 4.92 -4.59
CA ALA A 42 44.36 4.49 -5.77
C ALA A 42 44.12 2.98 -5.75
N GLU A 43 45.13 2.18 -5.44
CA GLU A 43 45.01 0.71 -5.30
C GLU A 43 44.04 0.33 -4.18
N LYS A 44 44.15 0.94 -3.00
CA LYS A 44 43.20 0.72 -1.90
C LYS A 44 41.75 1.01 -2.32
N THR A 45 41.55 2.12 -3.04
CA THR A 45 40.23 2.50 -3.56
C THR A 45 39.75 1.51 -4.62
N LEU A 46 40.62 1.07 -5.51
CA LEU A 46 40.31 0.11 -6.57
C LEU A 46 39.88 -1.24 -5.96
N VAL A 47 40.63 -1.75 -5.00
CA VAL A 47 40.29 -2.99 -4.27
C VAL A 47 38.97 -2.84 -3.52
N SER A 48 38.75 -1.70 -2.84
CA SER A 48 37.48 -1.43 -2.16
C SER A 48 36.30 -1.36 -3.14
N ASN A 49 36.47 -0.68 -4.27
CA ASN A 49 35.44 -0.56 -5.29
C ASN A 49 35.13 -1.93 -5.91
N GLN A 50 36.14 -2.73 -6.21
CA GLN A 50 35.95 -4.08 -6.74
C GLN A 50 35.19 -4.98 -5.76
N LYS A 51 35.50 -4.91 -4.46
CA LYS A 51 34.75 -5.63 -3.41
C LYS A 51 33.29 -5.19 -3.38
N LEU A 52 33.03 -3.88 -3.35
CA LEU A 52 31.67 -3.33 -3.35
C LEU A 52 30.91 -3.68 -4.63
N ALA A 53 31.56 -3.64 -5.80
CA ALA A 53 30.95 -4.02 -7.06
C ALA A 53 30.57 -5.50 -7.07
N LYS A 54 31.44 -6.38 -6.57
CA LYS A 54 31.15 -7.82 -6.45
C LYS A 54 29.92 -8.07 -5.58
N VAL A 55 29.86 -7.46 -4.39
CA VAL A 55 28.71 -7.59 -3.48
C VAL A 55 27.44 -6.98 -4.09
N SER A 56 27.55 -5.80 -4.71
CA SER A 56 26.40 -5.14 -5.34
C SER A 56 25.84 -5.99 -6.48
N LEU A 57 26.73 -6.60 -7.29
CA LEU A 57 26.32 -7.48 -8.39
C LEU A 57 25.73 -8.79 -7.88
N SER A 58 26.26 -9.38 -6.80
CA SER A 58 25.71 -10.61 -6.22
C SER A 58 24.34 -10.40 -5.57
N GLN A 59 24.06 -9.20 -5.05
CA GLN A 59 22.76 -8.88 -4.44
C GLN A 59 21.67 -8.49 -5.46
N LYS A 60 22.05 -8.00 -6.65
CA LYS A 60 21.08 -7.64 -7.72
C LYS A 60 20.02 -8.71 -8.03
N PRO A 61 20.34 -10.01 -8.18
CA PRO A 61 19.32 -11.03 -8.41
C PRO A 61 18.34 -11.11 -7.24
N ASN A 62 18.83 -11.18 -5.99
CA ASN A 62 17.99 -11.25 -4.80
C ASN A 62 17.01 -10.06 -4.70
N PHE A 63 17.47 -8.84 -5.03
CA PHE A 63 16.59 -7.67 -5.06
C PHE A 63 15.53 -7.77 -6.17
N ARG A 64 15.86 -8.32 -7.33
CA ARG A 64 14.90 -8.54 -8.42
C ARG A 64 13.85 -9.56 -7.99
N ASP A 65 14.27 -10.66 -7.39
CA ASP A 65 13.38 -11.73 -6.93
C ASP A 65 12.47 -11.25 -5.80
N ALA A 66 13.02 -10.52 -4.83
CA ALA A 66 12.23 -9.90 -3.76
C ALA A 66 11.20 -8.90 -4.30
N LYS A 67 11.58 -8.08 -5.29
CA LYS A 67 10.65 -7.15 -5.95
C LYS A 67 9.54 -7.89 -6.70
N LEU A 68 9.86 -8.99 -7.37
CA LEU A 68 8.88 -9.84 -8.04
C LEU A 68 7.92 -10.47 -7.04
N LEU A 69 8.44 -11.06 -5.96
CA LEU A 69 7.64 -11.66 -4.89
C LEU A 69 6.71 -10.61 -4.26
N LEU A 70 7.22 -9.42 -3.99
CA LEU A 70 6.42 -8.32 -3.46
C LEU A 70 5.30 -7.93 -4.42
N ALA A 71 5.57 -7.83 -5.72
CA ALA A 71 4.55 -7.55 -6.73
C ALA A 71 3.49 -8.66 -6.80
N MET A 72 3.89 -9.93 -6.67
CA MET A 72 2.96 -11.06 -6.58
C MET A 72 2.07 -10.96 -5.35
N LYS A 73 2.63 -10.61 -4.18
CA LYS A 73 1.87 -10.44 -2.94
C LYS A 73 0.91 -9.25 -3.00
N TYR A 74 1.29 -8.14 -3.61
CA TYR A 74 0.36 -7.03 -3.85
C TYR A 74 -0.80 -7.44 -4.79
N ARG A 75 -0.53 -8.23 -5.82
CA ARG A 75 -1.58 -8.76 -6.69
C ARG A 75 -2.53 -9.70 -5.95
N GLU A 76 -2.01 -10.56 -5.07
CA GLU A 76 -2.81 -11.43 -4.22
C GLU A 76 -3.70 -10.63 -3.27
N LEU A 77 -3.13 -9.60 -2.62
CA LEU A 77 -3.88 -8.70 -1.75
C LEU A 77 -5.01 -7.99 -2.49
N GLU A 78 -4.75 -7.50 -3.70
CA GLU A 78 -5.79 -6.82 -4.51
C GLU A 78 -6.94 -7.76 -4.87
N LYS A 79 -6.64 -9.02 -5.20
CA LYS A 79 -7.67 -10.05 -5.42
C LYS A 79 -8.51 -10.29 -4.16
N LEU A 80 -7.86 -10.46 -3.01
CA LEU A 80 -8.56 -10.66 -1.73
C LEU A 80 -9.43 -9.45 -1.37
N ARG A 81 -8.92 -8.24 -1.60
CA ARG A 81 -9.68 -7.01 -1.41
C ARG A 81 -10.93 -6.97 -2.28
N SER A 82 -10.80 -7.30 -3.56
CA SER A 82 -11.94 -7.37 -4.48
C SER A 82 -12.97 -8.42 -4.04
N ILE A 83 -12.53 -9.60 -3.58
CA ILE A 83 -13.42 -10.64 -3.04
C ILE A 83 -14.17 -10.11 -1.80
N VAL A 84 -13.45 -9.52 -0.85
CA VAL A 84 -14.06 -8.97 0.37
C VAL A 84 -15.05 -7.86 0.03
N GLN A 85 -14.70 -6.96 -0.89
CA GLN A 85 -15.61 -5.91 -1.35
C GLN A 85 -16.87 -6.49 -1.98
N ALA A 86 -16.75 -7.47 -2.88
CA ALA A 86 -17.91 -8.11 -3.50
C ALA A 86 -18.80 -8.82 -2.47
N LYS A 87 -18.20 -9.47 -1.45
CA LYS A 87 -18.95 -10.07 -0.34
C LYS A 87 -19.65 -9.02 0.51
N GLN A 88 -19.00 -7.89 0.76
CA GLN A 88 -19.57 -6.78 1.50
C GLN A 88 -20.77 -6.16 0.76
N GLU A 89 -20.65 -5.95 -0.55
CA GLU A 89 -21.74 -5.47 -1.40
C GLU A 89 -22.92 -6.45 -1.41
N GLN A 90 -22.64 -7.75 -1.53
CA GLN A 90 -23.68 -8.79 -1.46
C GLN A 90 -24.39 -8.81 -0.10
N LEU A 91 -23.67 -8.65 1.00
CA LEU A 91 -24.26 -8.58 2.34
C LEU A 91 -25.05 -7.29 2.54
N ALA A 92 -24.54 -6.16 2.05
CA ALA A 92 -25.22 -4.88 2.10
C ALA A 92 -26.55 -4.93 1.33
N GLU A 93 -26.59 -5.60 0.18
CA GLU A 93 -27.83 -5.83 -0.59
C GLU A 93 -28.80 -6.74 0.17
N LYS A 94 -28.33 -7.91 0.63
CA LYS A 94 -29.17 -8.92 1.31
C LYS A 94 -29.71 -8.48 2.67
N TYR A 95 -28.94 -7.69 3.42
CA TYR A 95 -29.26 -7.30 4.80
C TYR A 95 -29.38 -5.78 4.95
N SER A 96 -29.74 -5.09 3.87
CA SER A 96 -30.08 -3.68 3.95
C SER A 96 -31.28 -3.46 4.88
N VAL A 97 -31.25 -2.38 5.66
CA VAL A 97 -32.39 -1.92 6.44
C VAL A 97 -33.61 -1.69 5.53
N HIS A 98 -33.38 -1.25 4.29
CA HIS A 98 -34.43 -1.12 3.28
C HIS A 98 -34.96 -2.48 2.80
N TYR A 99 -34.11 -3.50 2.69
CA TYR A 99 -34.56 -4.86 2.37
C TYR A 99 -35.41 -5.45 3.49
N ALA A 100 -35.03 -5.24 4.76
CA ALA A 100 -35.83 -5.63 5.91
C ALA A 100 -37.19 -4.92 5.94
N GLN A 101 -37.22 -3.62 5.62
CA GLN A 101 -38.45 -2.84 5.48
C GLN A 101 -39.37 -3.42 4.39
N TRP A 102 -38.82 -3.67 3.20
CA TRP A 102 -39.57 -4.26 2.08
C TRP A 102 -40.14 -5.63 2.45
N CYS A 103 -39.32 -6.53 3.03
CA CYS A 103 -39.75 -7.86 3.44
C CYS A 103 -40.87 -7.81 4.50
N LEU A 104 -40.81 -6.86 5.44
CA LEU A 104 -41.86 -6.69 6.44
C LEU A 104 -43.16 -6.16 5.82
N GLN A 105 -43.08 -5.20 4.90
CA GLN A 105 -44.23 -4.71 4.16
C GLN A 105 -44.91 -5.83 3.37
N GLU A 106 -44.14 -6.65 2.65
CA GLU A 106 -44.66 -7.76 1.87
C GLU A 106 -45.39 -8.79 2.74
N LYS A 107 -44.82 -9.12 3.91
CA LYS A 107 -45.48 -10.00 4.89
C LYS A 107 -46.78 -9.43 5.44
N ILE A 108 -46.85 -8.12 5.65
CA ILE A 108 -48.08 -7.44 6.08
C ILE A 108 -49.14 -7.57 4.99
N ASN A 109 -48.80 -7.23 3.74
CA ASN A 109 -49.73 -7.28 2.60
C ASN A 109 -50.24 -8.71 2.38
N HIS A 110 -49.36 -9.71 2.37
CA HIS A 110 -49.76 -11.12 2.26
C HIS A 110 -50.68 -11.57 3.41
N ALA A 111 -50.40 -11.13 4.65
CA ALA A 111 -51.27 -11.44 5.78
C ALA A 111 -52.64 -10.75 5.68
N GLU A 112 -52.72 -9.57 5.05
CA GLU A 112 -53.99 -8.90 4.74
C GLU A 112 -54.78 -9.68 3.68
N GLU A 113 -54.13 -10.16 2.62
CA GLU A 113 -54.77 -11.00 1.59
C GLU A 113 -55.35 -12.29 2.18
N GLU A 114 -54.57 -13.00 3.02
CA GLU A 114 -55.02 -14.20 3.73
C GLU A 114 -56.19 -13.89 4.68
N PHE A 115 -56.19 -12.71 5.29
CA PHE A 115 -57.30 -12.26 6.14
C PHE A 115 -58.57 -11.99 5.32
N GLU A 116 -58.47 -11.36 4.16
CA GLU A 116 -59.62 -11.15 3.26
C GLU A 116 -60.21 -12.50 2.79
N LEU A 117 -59.36 -13.48 2.48
CA LEU A 117 -59.80 -14.85 2.17
C LEU A 117 -60.51 -15.52 3.36
N LEU A 118 -60.02 -15.33 4.58
CA LEU A 118 -60.68 -15.82 5.79
C LEU A 118 -62.08 -15.19 5.95
N VAL A 119 -62.19 -13.88 5.76
CA VAL A 119 -63.48 -13.15 5.82
C VAL A 119 -64.44 -13.65 4.75
N GLN A 120 -63.97 -13.85 3.52
CA GLN A 120 -64.78 -14.39 2.44
C GLN A 120 -65.28 -15.80 2.77
N ARG A 121 -64.41 -16.69 3.24
CA ARG A 121 -64.81 -18.06 3.64
C ARG A 121 -65.83 -18.07 4.77
N PHE A 122 -65.75 -17.12 5.70
CA PHE A 122 -66.75 -16.96 6.75
C PHE A 122 -68.09 -16.45 6.18
N ALA A 123 -68.07 -15.47 5.28
CA ALA A 123 -69.28 -14.96 4.61
C ALA A 123 -69.99 -16.04 3.77
N GLU A 124 -69.23 -16.97 3.18
CA GLU A 124 -69.75 -18.13 2.46
C GLU A 124 -70.23 -19.27 3.39
N GLY A 125 -70.12 -19.11 4.72
CA GLY A 125 -70.51 -20.13 5.70
C GLY A 125 -69.57 -21.33 5.79
N LYS A 126 -68.36 -21.26 5.20
CA LYS A 126 -67.38 -22.36 5.16
C LYS A 126 -66.53 -22.47 6.45
N THR A 127 -66.69 -21.54 7.39
CA THR A 127 -65.91 -21.48 8.63
C THR A 127 -66.86 -21.24 9.80
N ALA A 128 -66.71 -21.99 10.90
CA ALA A 128 -67.50 -21.79 12.11
C ALA A 128 -67.15 -20.44 12.76
N LEU A 129 -68.12 -19.82 13.45
CA LEU A 129 -67.95 -18.51 14.09
C LEU A 129 -66.79 -18.51 15.11
N THR A 130 -66.68 -19.56 15.92
CA THR A 130 -65.61 -19.68 16.92
C THR A 130 -64.22 -19.70 16.29
N ASP A 131 -64.07 -20.43 15.19
CA ASP A 131 -62.79 -20.57 14.48
C ASP A 131 -62.42 -19.28 13.75
N PHE A 132 -63.42 -18.61 13.17
CA PHE A 132 -63.25 -17.29 12.58
C PHE A 132 -62.81 -16.25 13.62
N LEU A 133 -63.45 -16.20 14.79
CA LEU A 133 -63.08 -15.25 15.85
C LEU A 133 -61.65 -15.49 16.34
N ASN A 134 -61.26 -16.75 16.57
CA ASN A 134 -59.90 -17.08 16.99
C ASN A 134 -58.86 -16.69 15.93
N SER A 135 -59.13 -16.98 14.66
CA SER A 135 -58.22 -16.68 13.54
C SER A 135 -58.16 -15.19 13.21
N SER A 136 -59.30 -14.48 13.29
CA SER A 136 -59.37 -13.04 13.02
C SER A 136 -58.68 -12.22 14.12
N LEU A 137 -58.88 -12.56 15.39
CA LEU A 137 -58.22 -11.89 16.50
C LEU A 137 -56.70 -12.09 16.47
N SER A 138 -56.25 -13.32 16.20
CA SER A 138 -54.81 -13.62 16.08
C SER A 138 -54.17 -12.94 14.87
N SER A 139 -54.83 -12.97 13.70
CA SER A 139 -54.36 -12.28 12.49
C SER A 139 -54.31 -10.76 12.68
N ARG A 140 -55.38 -10.14 13.21
CA ARG A 140 -55.40 -8.68 13.47
C ARG A 140 -54.36 -8.25 14.48
N ARG A 141 -54.12 -9.05 15.53
CA ARG A 141 -53.04 -8.81 16.49
C ARG A 141 -51.67 -8.83 15.80
N LEU A 142 -51.41 -9.83 14.98
CA LEU A 142 -50.15 -9.95 14.23
C LEU A 142 -49.95 -8.77 13.28
N HIS A 143 -50.98 -8.42 12.51
CA HIS A 143 -50.96 -7.27 11.60
C HIS A 143 -50.61 -5.98 12.35
N TYR A 144 -51.26 -5.69 13.49
CA TYR A 144 -50.97 -4.49 14.26
C TYR A 144 -49.52 -4.45 14.75
N ILE A 145 -49.00 -5.57 15.26
CA ILE A 145 -47.60 -5.68 15.71
C ILE A 145 -46.64 -5.41 14.56
N GLN A 146 -46.85 -6.04 13.40
CA GLN A 146 -46.00 -5.86 12.22
C GLN A 146 -46.07 -4.42 11.67
N SER A 147 -47.26 -3.81 11.63
CA SER A 147 -47.47 -2.42 11.23
C SER A 147 -46.76 -1.43 12.16
N VAL A 148 -46.77 -1.68 13.48
CA VAL A 148 -46.00 -0.87 14.44
C VAL A 148 -44.49 -1.05 14.23
N LEU A 149 -44.03 -2.30 14.06
CA LEU A 149 -42.62 -2.59 13.77
C LEU A 149 -42.13 -1.88 12.51
N LEU A 150 -42.94 -1.89 11.43
CA LEU A 150 -42.63 -1.21 10.18
C LEU A 150 -42.50 0.30 10.37
N LYS A 151 -43.46 0.93 11.07
CA LYS A 151 -43.41 2.36 11.38
C LYS A 151 -42.19 2.73 12.22
N LYS A 152 -41.81 1.88 13.19
CA LYS A 152 -40.60 2.09 14.00
C LYS A 152 -39.33 1.97 13.17
N LEU A 153 -39.27 1.00 12.26
CA LEU A 153 -38.14 0.84 11.34
C LEU A 153 -38.00 2.05 10.41
N GLN A 154 -39.09 2.52 9.81
CA GLN A 154 -39.11 3.73 8.98
C GLN A 154 -38.63 4.98 9.73
N GLU A 155 -39.06 5.13 10.99
CA GLU A 155 -38.62 6.23 11.84
C GLU A 155 -37.11 6.16 12.15
N MET A 156 -36.56 4.96 12.38
CA MET A 156 -35.12 4.78 12.55
C MET A 156 -34.34 5.18 11.29
N ILE A 157 -34.76 4.71 10.12
CA ILE A 157 -34.15 5.06 8.83
C ILE A 157 -34.16 6.58 8.62
N ARG A 158 -35.31 7.24 8.88
CA ARG A 158 -35.44 8.70 8.77
C ARG A 158 -34.46 9.43 9.69
N ARG A 159 -34.32 8.99 10.95
CA ARG A 159 -33.38 9.59 11.91
C ARG A 159 -31.93 9.44 11.48
N GLU A 160 -31.56 8.28 10.95
CA GLU A 160 -30.21 8.05 10.40
C GLU A 160 -29.92 8.97 9.22
N GLN A 161 -30.88 9.11 8.29
CA GLN A 161 -30.77 10.02 7.15
C GLN A 161 -30.58 11.49 7.60
N GLU A 162 -31.35 11.93 8.59
CA GLU A 162 -31.24 13.29 9.15
C GLU A 162 -29.92 13.52 9.91
N ALA A 163 -29.43 12.51 10.63
CA ALA A 163 -28.14 12.57 11.30
C ALA A 163 -26.98 12.66 10.28
N ALA A 164 -27.05 11.89 9.19
CA ALA A 164 -26.07 11.95 8.11
C ALA A 164 -26.03 13.33 7.42
N GLN A 165 -27.20 13.94 7.17
CA GLN A 165 -27.29 15.29 6.59
C GLN A 165 -26.69 16.37 7.50
N ARG A 166 -26.89 16.28 8.82
CA ARG A 166 -26.30 17.23 9.79
C ARG A 166 -24.76 17.18 9.82
N LEU A 167 -24.17 15.99 9.66
CA LEU A 167 -22.71 15.84 9.58
C LEU A 167 -22.11 16.44 8.31
N ASP A 168 -22.84 16.39 7.19
CA ASP A 168 -22.37 16.91 5.90
C ASP A 168 -22.34 18.45 5.85
N VAL A 169 -23.29 19.10 6.56
CA VAL A 169 -23.31 20.56 6.73
C VAL A 169 -22.12 21.05 7.58
N ALA A 170 -21.71 20.30 8.60
CA ALA A 170 -20.55 20.64 9.42
C ALA A 170 -19.21 20.53 8.66
N ARG A 171 -19.16 19.76 7.56
CA ARG A 171 -17.97 19.55 6.73
C ARG A 171 -17.79 20.59 5.62
N ARG A 172 -18.79 21.47 5.42
CA ARG A 172 -18.82 22.55 4.41
C ARG A 172 -18.24 23.88 4.92
N VAL A 173 -17.52 23.91 6.04
CA VAL A 173 -16.71 25.06 6.41
C VAL A 173 -15.42 25.02 5.57
N PRO A 174 -15.05 26.07 4.81
CA PRO A 174 -13.88 26.00 3.95
C PRO A 174 -12.59 26.02 4.78
N ASP A 175 -11.85 24.91 4.76
CA ASP A 175 -10.45 24.87 5.20
C ASP A 175 -9.61 25.71 4.24
N GLN A 176 -9.49 27.01 4.53
CA GLN A 176 -8.51 27.89 3.89
C GLN A 176 -7.21 27.84 4.69
N ILE A 177 -6.43 26.77 4.51
CA ILE A 177 -5.01 26.76 4.87
C ILE A 177 -4.22 26.21 3.68
N HIS A 178 -3.64 27.14 2.91
CA HIS A 178 -2.52 26.87 2.02
C HIS A 178 -1.35 26.31 2.85
N SER A 179 -0.84 25.13 2.48
CA SER A 179 0.53 24.74 2.83
C SER A 179 1.24 24.27 1.56
N ILE A 180 2.01 25.19 1.00
CA ILE A 180 3.03 24.94 -0.01
C ILE A 180 4.11 24.08 0.63
N CYS A 181 4.18 22.80 0.28
CA CYS A 181 5.38 21.98 0.49
C CYS A 181 5.62 21.12 -0.75
N SER A 182 6.42 21.67 -1.67
CA SER A 182 7.06 20.92 -2.75
C SER A 182 8.14 20.01 -2.16
N LEU A 183 7.85 18.71 -2.05
CA LEU A 183 8.89 17.68 -1.94
C LEU A 183 8.58 16.59 -2.96
N THR A 184 9.26 16.67 -4.10
CA THR A 184 9.30 15.61 -5.11
C THR A 184 10.14 14.45 -4.55
N THR A 185 9.50 13.60 -3.76
CA THR A 185 10.00 12.24 -3.52
C THR A 185 8.91 11.29 -3.96
N ALA A 186 9.17 10.56 -5.05
CA ALA A 186 8.36 9.42 -5.47
C ALA A 186 8.55 8.26 -4.49
N VAL A 187 8.04 8.42 -3.27
CA VAL A 187 7.46 7.30 -2.55
C VAL A 187 5.99 7.37 -2.91
N VAL A 188 5.57 6.51 -3.85
CA VAL A 188 4.16 6.15 -3.93
C VAL A 188 3.88 5.40 -2.64
N PHE A 189 3.55 6.15 -1.59
CA PHE A 189 2.72 5.61 -0.53
C PHE A 189 1.47 5.13 -1.24
N PRO A 190 1.06 3.86 -1.08
CA PRO A 190 -0.27 3.47 -1.47
C PRO A 190 -1.21 4.48 -0.82
N THR A 191 -2.29 4.86 -1.49
CA THR A 191 -3.41 5.58 -0.89
C THR A 191 -4.10 4.70 0.15
N CYS A 192 -3.37 4.30 1.19
CA CYS A 192 -3.83 3.55 2.34
C CYS A 192 -4.14 4.52 3.47
N CYS A 193 -5.16 5.35 3.27
CA CYS A 193 -5.92 6.04 4.32
C CYS A 193 -7.29 6.46 3.77
N HIS A 194 -8.04 5.54 3.17
CA HIS A 194 -9.49 5.64 3.29
C HIS A 194 -9.83 4.97 4.62
N ARG A 195 -10.21 5.80 5.61
CA ARG A 195 -10.88 5.32 6.83
C ARG A 195 -11.92 4.28 6.39
N PRO A 196 -11.93 3.06 6.93
CA PRO A 196 -13.12 2.26 6.80
C PRO A 196 -14.24 3.10 7.42
N LEU A 197 -15.26 3.43 6.62
CA LEU A 197 -16.52 3.91 7.16
C LEU A 197 -17.02 2.78 8.06
N LEU A 198 -16.74 2.93 9.36
CA LEU A 198 -17.32 2.12 10.40
C LEU A 198 -18.82 2.39 10.34
N LEU A 199 -19.56 1.46 9.74
CA LEU A 199 -20.96 1.28 10.11
C LEU A 199 -21.00 0.97 11.60
N PRO A 200 -21.89 1.60 12.38
CA PRO A 200 -21.99 1.39 13.81
C PRO A 200 -22.74 0.07 14.04
N LEU A 201 -22.06 -1.06 13.87
CA LEU A 201 -22.57 -2.34 14.34
C LEU A 201 -21.96 -2.61 15.72
N GLY A 202 -22.86 -2.87 16.68
CA GLY A 202 -22.64 -2.80 18.12
C GLY A 202 -21.36 -3.47 18.63
N ALA A 203 -20.87 -2.91 19.73
CA ALA A 203 -19.79 -3.43 20.55
C ALA A 203 -19.94 -4.95 20.72
N HIS A 204 -18.96 -5.73 20.23
CA HIS A 204 -18.49 -7.00 20.81
C HIS A 204 -17.43 -7.74 19.98
N VAL A 205 -16.94 -7.19 18.86
CA VAL A 205 -15.87 -7.85 18.07
C VAL A 205 -14.61 -6.99 18.02
N ALA A 206 -14.11 -6.57 19.18
CA ALA A 206 -12.85 -5.85 19.32
C ALA A 206 -11.91 -6.63 20.23
N GLN A 207 -11.49 -7.83 19.82
CA GLN A 207 -10.41 -8.55 20.54
C GLN A 207 -9.58 -9.54 19.71
N CYS A 208 -9.82 -9.74 18.41
CA CYS A 208 -9.14 -10.83 17.68
C CYS A 208 -7.94 -10.45 16.78
N PHE A 209 -7.43 -9.21 16.79
CA PHE A 209 -6.25 -8.88 15.94
C PHE A 209 -5.24 -7.96 16.63
N GLN A 210 -4.78 -8.31 17.84
CA GLN A 210 -3.65 -7.61 18.49
C GLN A 210 -2.47 -8.49 18.89
N HIS A 211 -2.37 -9.75 18.43
CA HIS A 211 -1.17 -10.54 18.64
C HIS A 211 -0.61 -11.12 17.33
N SER A 212 0.18 -10.29 16.66
CA SER A 212 1.26 -10.73 15.78
C SER A 212 2.38 -9.71 15.89
N LEU A 213 3.02 -9.74 17.06
CA LEU A 213 4.31 -9.11 17.30
C LEU A 213 5.30 -9.88 16.40
N PHE A 214 5.93 -9.20 15.45
CA PHE A 214 7.09 -9.74 14.74
C PHE A 214 8.16 -10.04 15.80
N SER A 215 8.25 -11.31 16.22
CA SER A 215 9.30 -11.79 17.10
C SER A 215 10.58 -11.88 16.28
N SER A 216 11.43 -10.88 16.43
CA SER A 216 12.84 -10.92 16.04
C SER A 216 13.59 -11.74 17.08
N GLY A 217 14.12 -12.88 16.68
CA GLY A 217 15.02 -13.70 17.49
C GLY A 217 15.88 -14.56 16.58
N ASP A 218 17.09 -14.10 16.30
CA ASP A 218 18.30 -14.81 16.72
C ASP A 218 19.52 -13.92 16.40
N GLU A 219 20.07 -13.37 17.49
CA GLU A 219 21.43 -12.88 17.58
C GLU A 219 22.38 -14.10 17.55
N ASP A 220 23.43 -14.04 16.74
CA ASP A 220 24.80 -14.28 17.16
C ASP A 220 25.67 -14.47 15.92
N PHE A 221 26.57 -13.51 15.65
CA PHE A 221 27.98 -13.77 15.34
C PHE A 221 28.74 -12.44 15.35
N LEU A 222 29.33 -12.18 16.52
CA LEU A 222 30.61 -11.52 16.76
C LEU A 222 30.77 -10.03 16.37
N LEU A 223 30.75 -9.24 17.44
CA LEU A 223 31.40 -7.95 17.61
C LEU A 223 32.81 -7.90 16.99
N SER A 224 33.04 -6.94 16.10
CA SER A 224 34.31 -6.21 16.08
C SER A 224 34.05 -4.78 15.63
N GLY A 225 34.35 -3.83 16.53
CA GLY A 225 34.02 -2.42 16.38
C GLY A 225 34.90 -1.69 15.36
N ALA A 226 34.28 -0.74 14.67
CA ALA A 226 34.85 0.58 14.33
C ALA A 226 33.93 1.32 13.33
N ASN A 227 33.39 2.47 13.76
CA ASN A 227 32.91 3.59 12.93
C ASN A 227 32.17 3.27 11.61
N ARG A 228 30.87 2.98 11.67
CA ARG A 228 29.99 3.12 10.49
C ARG A 228 29.58 4.59 10.32
N ARG A 229 30.36 5.35 9.56
CA ARG A 229 29.81 6.50 8.82
C ARG A 229 28.80 5.93 7.82
N GLY A 230 27.56 6.40 7.92
CA GLY A 230 26.43 5.95 7.10
C GLY A 230 26.75 5.95 5.60
N LEU A 231 26.20 4.94 4.92
CA LEU A 231 26.21 4.78 3.47
C LEU A 231 25.57 6.02 2.82
N ARG A 232 26.37 7.02 2.48
CA ARG A 232 25.95 8.12 1.62
C ARG A 232 25.85 7.58 0.19
N TRP A 233 24.61 7.45 -0.29
CA TRP A 233 24.33 7.27 -1.71
C TRP A 233 24.93 8.45 -2.51
N PRO A 234 25.49 8.22 -3.72
CA PRO A 234 26.01 9.30 -4.54
C PRO A 234 24.89 10.25 -4.97
N THR A 235 25.05 11.54 -4.70
CA THR A 235 24.08 12.63 -4.90
C THR A 235 23.90 13.06 -6.37
N ARG A 236 24.18 12.20 -7.35
CA ARG A 236 24.01 12.56 -8.78
C ARG A 236 22.94 11.67 -9.44
N PRO A 237 21.77 12.22 -9.79
CA PRO A 237 20.84 11.53 -10.65
C PRO A 237 21.46 11.41 -12.05
N VAL A 238 21.79 10.19 -12.45
CA VAL A 238 22.03 9.89 -13.88
C VAL A 238 20.65 9.88 -14.53
N ARG A 239 20.36 10.89 -15.38
CA ARG A 239 19.18 10.87 -16.26
C ARG A 239 19.28 9.62 -17.14
N LEU A 240 18.46 8.61 -16.86
CA LEU A 240 18.24 7.52 -17.80
C LEU A 240 17.53 8.11 -19.03
N GLN A 241 18.16 8.01 -20.20
CA GLN A 241 17.50 8.37 -21.45
C GLN A 241 16.37 7.36 -21.74
N PRO A 242 15.18 7.80 -22.19
CA PRO A 242 14.12 6.89 -22.60
C PRO A 242 14.58 6.03 -23.77
N LEU A 243 14.48 4.71 -23.63
CA LEU A 243 14.61 3.76 -24.74
C LEU A 243 13.51 4.07 -25.76
N LYS A 244 13.87 4.67 -26.90
CA LYS A 244 12.97 4.82 -28.05
C LYS A 244 12.70 3.42 -28.61
N MET A 245 11.51 2.89 -28.33
CA MET A 245 11.00 1.70 -28.98
C MET A 245 10.74 2.04 -30.44
N GLN A 246 11.57 1.56 -31.35
CA GLN A 246 11.30 1.62 -32.79
C GLN A 246 10.18 0.62 -33.10
N GLN A 247 8.94 1.11 -33.22
CA GLN A 247 7.87 0.36 -33.87
C GLN A 247 8.25 0.15 -35.33
N ARG A 248 8.71 -1.05 -35.68
CA ARG A 248 8.80 -1.49 -37.07
C ARG A 248 7.37 -1.55 -37.61
N ARG A 249 6.97 -0.56 -38.41
CA ARG A 249 5.79 -0.69 -39.28
C ARG A 249 6.09 -1.77 -40.32
N HIS A 250 5.36 -2.87 -40.25
CA HIS A 250 5.26 -3.79 -41.37
C HIS A 250 4.47 -3.08 -42.48
N GLN A 251 5.11 -2.82 -43.62
CA GLN A 251 4.39 -2.48 -44.85
C GLN A 251 3.83 -3.77 -45.47
N PRO A 252 2.60 -3.77 -46.03
CA PRO A 252 2.12 -4.87 -46.87
C PRO A 252 2.78 -4.79 -48.24
N ALA A 253 3.09 -5.96 -48.82
CA ALA A 253 3.64 -6.10 -50.17
C ALA A 253 2.60 -5.70 -51.25
N PRO A 254 3.04 -5.13 -52.39
CA PRO A 254 2.15 -4.85 -53.51
C PRO A 254 1.82 -6.13 -54.29
N GLN A 255 0.65 -6.10 -54.94
CA GLN A 255 0.04 -7.17 -55.73
C GLN A 255 0.88 -7.58 -56.94
#